data_AF-A0AAV5ZPR6-F1
#
_entry.id   AF-A0AAV5ZPR6-F1
#
_cell.length_a   1.000
_cell.length_b   1.000
_cell.length_c   1.000
_cell.angle_alpha   90.00
_cell.angle_beta   90.00
_cell.angle_gamma   90.00
#
_symmetry.space_group_name_H-M   'P 1'
#
loop_
_entity.id
_entity.type
_entity.pdbx_description
1 polymer ?
#
loop_
_entity_poly.entity_id
_entity_poly.type
_entity_poly.pdbx_seq_one_letter_code
_entity_poly.pdbx_strand_id
1 'polypeptide(L)' 'MNPWHDVELGEPIERHFRCVIEIPKGSKVKYELDKQTGLLWLDRVLHSAVHYPANYGFLPRT' A
#
# COMPACT_ATOMS: atom_id res chain seq x y z
N MET A 1 -5.10 -14.98 -3.95
CA MET A 1 -5.63 -13.98 -3.00
C MET A 1 -5.06 -12.64 -3.41
N ASN A 2 -5.90 -11.71 -3.89
CA ASN A 2 -5.52 -10.37 -4.28
C ASN A 2 -5.86 -9.38 -3.14
N PRO A 3 -4.86 -8.72 -2.52
CA PRO A 3 -5.09 -7.82 -1.38
C PRO A 3 -6.07 -6.67 -1.67
N TRP A 4 -6.23 -6.27 -2.93
CA TRP A 4 -7.16 -5.21 -3.31
C TRP A 4 -8.61 -5.66 -3.28
N HIS A 5 -8.90 -6.89 -3.70
CA HIS A 5 -10.28 -7.39 -3.83
C HIS A 5 -10.71 -8.25 -2.64
N ASP A 6 -9.80 -9.04 -2.08
CA ASP A 6 -10.16 -10.10 -1.12
C ASP A 6 -10.16 -9.61 0.33
N VAL A 7 -9.46 -8.51 0.65
CA VAL A 7 -9.39 -7.98 2.02
C VAL A 7 -10.58 -7.06 2.29
N GLU A 8 -11.26 -7.29 3.42
CA GLU A 8 -12.35 -6.43 3.88
C GLU A 8 -11.82 -5.17 4.56
N LEU A 9 -12.45 -4.03 4.26
CA LEU A 9 -12.07 -2.73 4.83
C LEU A 9 -12.28 -2.66 6.36
N GLY A 10 -13.23 -3.42 6.90
CA GLY A 10 -13.61 -3.41 8.32
C GLY A 10 -14.81 -2.48 8.58
N GLU A 11 -15.61 -2.80 9.61
CA GLU A 11 -16.80 -2.02 9.99
C GLU A 11 -16.83 -1.73 11.51
N PRO A 12 -17.18 -0.51 11.95
CA PRO A 12 -17.51 0.67 11.14
C PRO A 12 -16.26 1.44 10.66
N ILE A 13 -16.27 1.85 9.38
CA ILE A 13 -15.14 2.49 8.67
C ILE A 13 -14.76 3.83 9.31
N GLU A 14 -15.74 4.63 9.75
CA GLU A 14 -15.52 5.90 10.44
C GLU A 14 -14.74 5.80 11.75
N ARG A 15 -14.63 4.60 12.36
CA ARG A 15 -13.81 4.40 13.56
C ARG A 15 -12.45 3.79 13.24
N HIS A 16 -12.43 2.83 12.34
CA HIS A 16 -11.22 2.10 11.97
C HIS A 16 -11.41 1.39 10.63
N PHE A 17 -10.32 1.24 9.90
CA PHE A 17 -10.28 0.50 8.64
C PHE A 17 -8.95 -0.22 8.49
N ARG A 18 -8.94 -1.29 7.70
CA ARG A 18 -7.74 -2.00 7.29
C ARG A 18 -7.06 -1.24 6.15
N CYS A 19 -5.74 -1.15 6.22
CA CYS A 19 -4.90 -0.56 5.18
C CYS A 19 -3.80 -1.56 4.84
N VAL A 20 -3.55 -1.78 3.55
CA VAL A 20 -2.45 -2.62 3.07
C VAL A 20 -1.25 -1.72 2.84
N ILE A 21 -0.16 -1.97 3.55
CA ILE A 21 1.06 -1.15 3.45
C ILE A 21 1.93 -1.67 2.31
N GLU A 22 2.23 -0.80 1.35
CA GLU A 22 3.12 -1.08 0.22
C GLU A 22 4.54 -0.60 0.51
N ILE A 23 4.66 0.55 1.18
CA ILE A 23 5.94 1.22 1.40
C ILE A 23 6.10 1.49 2.90
N PRO A 24 7.04 0.80 3.57
CA PRO A 24 7.37 1.07 4.96
C PRO A 24 7.94 2.48 5.15
N LYS A 25 7.68 3.08 6.32
CA LYS A 25 8.31 4.33 6.74
C LYS A 25 9.84 4.23 6.60
N GLY A 26 10.45 5.26 6.02
CA GLY A 26 11.90 5.33 5.79
C GLY A 26 12.36 4.71 4.48
N SER A 27 11.49 4.01 3.75
CA SER A 27 11.84 3.47 2.43
C SER A 27 12.03 4.57 1.39
N LYS A 28 13.02 4.34 0.51
CA LYS A 28 13.26 5.12 -0.72
C LYS A 28 12.78 4.38 -1.98
N VAL A 29 12.25 3.18 -1.80
CA VAL A 29 11.74 2.35 -2.88
C VAL A 29 10.23 2.50 -2.90
N LYS A 30 9.70 2.94 -4.03
CA LYS A 30 8.27 3.03 -4.28
C LYS A 30 7.81 1.69 -4.84
N TYR A 31 7.28 0.87 -3.94
CA TYR A 31 6.53 -0.33 -4.31
C TYR A 31 5.08 0.05 -4.59
N GLU A 32 4.46 -0.68 -5.51
CA GLU A 32 3.03 -0.61 -5.79
C GLU A 32 2.47 -2.02 -5.97
N LEU A 33 1.21 -2.20 -5.62
CA LEU A 33 0.47 -3.40 -5.94
C LEU A 33 0.22 -3.47 -7.45
N ASP A 34 0.68 -4.53 -8.09
CA ASP A 34 0.21 -4.88 -9.42
C ASP A 34 -1.23 -5.39 -9.32
N LYS A 35 -2.15 -4.66 -9.95
CA LYS A 35 -3.59 -4.92 -9.93
C LYS A 35 -3.96 -6.27 -10.53
N GLN A 36 -3.19 -6.74 -11.51
CA GLN A 36 -3.47 -8.01 -12.20
C GLN A 36 -3.07 -9.21 -11.35
N THR A 37 -1.86 -9.21 -10.80
CA THR A 37 -1.32 -10.36 -10.05
C THR A 37 -1.60 -10.30 -8.55
N GLY A 38 -1.85 -9.11 -8.00
CA GLY A 38 -1.95 -8.89 -6.55
C GLY A 38 -0.60 -8.93 -5.82
N LEU A 39 0.52 -8.89 -6.56
CA LEU A 39 1.88 -8.88 -6.01
C LEU A 39 2.42 -7.45 -5.90
N LEU A 40 3.37 -7.23 -5.00
CA LEU A 40 4.11 -5.97 -4.95
C LEU A 40 5.17 -5.94 -6.06
N TRP A 41 5.14 -4.86 -6.83
CA TRP A 41 6.11 -4.56 -7.87
C TRP A 41 6.90 -3.30 -7.50
N LEU A 42 8.18 -3.27 -7.86
CA LEU A 42 9.00 -2.06 -7.72
C LEU A 42 8.67 -1.11 -8.87
N ASP A 43 7.90 -0.05 -8.60
CA ASP A 43 7.64 1.00 -9.58
C ASP A 43 8.92 1.78 -9.88
N ARG A 44 9.57 2.32 -8.83
CA ARG A 44 10.85 3.02 -8.96
C ARG A 44 11.59 3.23 -7.64
N VAL A 45 12.85 3.65 -7.74
CA VAL A 45 13.60 4.25 -6.63
C VAL A 45 13.41 5.77 -6.67
N LEU A 46 13.21 6.40 -5.52
CA LEU A 46 13.06 7.86 -5.44
C LEU A 46 14.35 8.55 -5.89
N HIS A 47 14.24 9.50 -6.83
CA HIS A 47 15.40 10.21 -7.41
C HIS A 47 16.09 11.15 -6.42
N SER A 48 15.32 11.75 -5.51
CA SER A 48 15.85 12.66 -4.49
C SER A 48 16.23 11.89 -3.23
N ALA A 49 17.06 12.49 -2.37
CA ALA A 49 17.42 11.96 -1.05
C ALA A 49 16.27 12.07 -0.02
N VAL A 50 15.05 11.75 -0.44
CA VAL A 50 13.83 11.75 0.35
C VAL A 50 13.43 10.31 0.66
N HIS A 51 12.66 10.12 1.73
CA HIS A 51 12.08 8.85 2.13
C HIS A 51 10.63 9.05 2.55
N TYR A 52 9.83 7.99 2.50
CA TYR A 52 8.45 8.05 2.97
C TYR A 52 8.42 8.31 4.48
N PRO A 53 7.80 9.40 4.97
CA PRO A 53 7.84 9.78 6.38
C PRO A 53 6.91 8.92 7.26
N ALA A 54 5.99 8.18 6.65
CA ALA A 54 5.05 7.26 7.29
C ALA A 54 4.87 6.01 6.42
N ASN A 55 4.23 4.98 6.98
CA ASN A 55 3.81 3.81 6.22
C ASN A 55 2.77 4.26 5.17
N TYR A 56 3.00 3.89 3.92
CA TYR A 56 2.16 4.26 2.79
C TYR A 56 1.60 3.02 2.11
N GLY A 57 0.37 3.12 1.62
CA GLY A 57 -0.31 2.05 0.93
C GLY A 57 -1.75 2.46 0.61
N PHE A 58 -2.64 1.48 0.51
CA PHE A 58 -4.01 1.69 0.01
C PHE A 58 -5.09 1.03 0.89
N LEU A 59 -6.32 1.49 0.70
CA LEU A 59 -7.52 0.91 1.28
C LEU A 59 -8.03 -0.22 0.36
N PRO A 60 -8.23 -1.44 0.87
CA PRO A 60 -8.84 -2.50 0.09
C PRO A 60 -10.25 -2.13 -0.41
N ARG A 61 -10.63 -2.63 -1.59
CA ARG A 61 -11.95 -2.44 -2.22
C ARG A 61 -12.36 -0.98 -2.47
N THR A 62 -11.39 -0.09 -2.66
CA THR A 62 -11.59 1.29 -3.13
C THR A 62 -11.00 1.53 -4.51
#